data_AF-A0A953HK16-F1
#
_entry.id   AF-A0A953HK16-F1
#
_cell.length_a   1.000
_cell.length_b   1.000
_cell.length_c   1.000
_cell.angle_alpha   90.00
_cell.angle_beta   90.00
_cell.angle_gamma   90.00
#
_symmetry.space_group_name_H-M   'P 1'
#
loop_
_entity.id
_entity.type
_entity.pdbx_description
1 polymer ?
#
loop_
_entity_poly.entity_id
_entity_poly.type
_entity_poly.pdbx_seq_one_letter_code
_entity_poly.pdbx_strand_id
1 'polypeptide(L)'
;MNNNIRSVVIKSNSWLARLACRWMKSRRVAIVVGSTIHMYGAEPQNLFDDQNWLAHELVHIDQFEKYGFFRFIILYLWETVKHGYYNNRYEVEARNKVNQMASMQRMERFNFKIR
;
A
#
# COMPACT_ATOMS: atom_id res chain seq x y z
N MET A 1 -25.26 -10.98 -4.99
CA MET A 1 -24.14 -10.15 -4.53
C MET A 1 -22.84 -10.85 -4.92
N ASN A 2 -22.20 -10.45 -6.02
CA ASN A 2 -20.86 -10.94 -6.32
C ASN A 2 -19.89 -10.18 -5.41
N ASN A 3 -19.57 -10.78 -4.26
CA ASN A 3 -18.42 -10.34 -3.47
C ASN A 3 -17.18 -10.70 -4.29
N ASN A 4 -16.73 -9.80 -5.16
CA ASN A 4 -15.45 -9.94 -5.86
C ASN A 4 -14.34 -9.81 -4.82
N ILE A 5 -13.99 -10.93 -4.19
CA ILE A 5 -12.89 -11.03 -3.25
C ILE A 5 -11.59 -10.76 -4.02
N ARG A 6 -10.92 -9.66 -3.68
CA ARG A 6 -9.68 -9.23 -4.34
C ARG A 6 -8.50 -9.96 -3.72
N SER A 7 -7.69 -10.61 -4.56
CA SER A 7 -6.48 -11.26 -4.06
C SER A 7 -5.34 -10.25 -3.90
N VAL A 8 -4.81 -10.12 -2.68
CA VAL A 8 -3.66 -9.30 -2.34
C VAL A 8 -2.49 -10.20 -1.96
N VAL A 9 -1.34 -9.97 -2.56
CA VAL A 9 -0.12 -10.74 -2.24
C VAL A 9 0.78 -9.92 -1.35
N ILE A 10 1.25 -10.47 -0.24
CA ILE A 10 2.23 -9.83 0.64
C ILE A 10 3.56 -10.53 0.43
N LYS A 11 4.58 -9.80 -0.03
CA LYS A 11 5.94 -10.31 -0.25
C LYS A 11 6.89 -9.71 0.76
N SER A 12 7.46 -10.54 1.61
CA SER A 12 8.45 -10.12 2.61
C SER A 12 9.86 -10.06 2.01
N ASN A 13 10.71 -9.19 2.55
CA ASN A 13 12.11 -9.03 2.14
C ASN A 13 12.34 -8.85 0.63
N SER A 14 11.41 -8.17 -0.05
CA SER A 14 11.53 -7.99 -1.50
C SER A 14 12.62 -6.97 -1.85
N TRP A 15 13.31 -7.20 -2.98
CA TRP A 15 14.38 -6.33 -3.45
C TRP A 15 13.92 -4.89 -3.66
N LEU A 16 12.69 -4.70 -4.13
CA LEU A 16 12.06 -3.40 -4.34
C LEU A 16 11.87 -2.65 -3.02
N ALA A 17 11.27 -3.31 -2.02
CA ALA A 17 11.08 -2.73 -0.70
C ALA A 17 12.43 -2.40 -0.03
N ARG A 18 13.45 -3.24 -0.22
CA ARG A 18 14.81 -2.99 0.28
C ARG A 18 15.41 -1.71 -0.31
N LEU A 19 15.25 -1.49 -1.62
CA LEU A 19 15.73 -0.27 -2.28
C LEU A 19 15.02 0.96 -1.72
N ALA A 20 13.70 0.90 -1.60
CA ALA A 20 12.92 2.02 -1.11
C ALA A 20 13.14 2.33 0.37
N CYS A 21 13.40 1.30 1.19
CA CYS A 21 13.79 1.46 2.59
C CYS A 21 15.05 2.33 2.74
N ARG A 22 16.05 2.12 1.86
CA ARG A 22 17.28 2.91 1.83
C ARG A 22 17.02 4.35 1.41
N TRP A 23 16.15 4.55 0.42
CA TRP A 23 15.79 5.89 -0.06
C TRP A 23 15.04 6.71 1.00
N MET A 24 14.08 6.08 1.69
CA MET A 24 13.30 6.71 2.75
C MET A 24 14.03 6.82 4.10
N LYS A 25 15.24 6.27 4.22
CA LYS A 25 16.01 6.18 5.48
C LYS A 25 15.19 5.59 6.65
N SER A 26 14.24 4.70 6.32
CA SER A 26 13.43 4.00 7.31
C SER A 26 14.07 2.65 7.67
N ARG A 27 13.67 2.08 8.81
CA ARG A 27 14.03 0.71 9.21
C ARG A 27 13.03 -0.34 8.71
N ARG A 28 11.81 0.10 8.42
CA ARG A 28 10.68 -0.75 8.01
C ARG A 28 9.86 -0.04 6.94
N VAL A 29 9.43 -0.76 5.93
CA VAL A 29 8.66 -0.20 4.82
C VAL A 29 7.72 -1.24 4.23
N ALA A 30 6.55 -0.78 3.79
CA ALA A 30 5.70 -1.47 2.85
C ALA A 30 5.44 -0.55 1.64
N ILE A 31 5.40 -1.12 0.45
CA ILE A 31 5.09 -0.42 -0.80
C ILE A 31 4.14 -1.28 -1.60
N VAL A 32 3.09 -0.69 -2.12
CA VAL A 32 2.19 -1.37 -3.04
C VAL A 32 2.64 -1.20 -4.48
N VAL A 33 2.62 -2.31 -5.22
CA VAL A 33 2.73 -2.34 -6.68
C VAL A 33 1.62 -3.21 -7.24
N GLY A 34 0.62 -2.57 -7.86
CA GLY A 34 -0.60 -3.25 -8.31
C GLY A 34 -1.39 -3.83 -7.14
N SER A 35 -1.49 -5.15 -7.06
CA SER A 35 -2.14 -5.89 -5.97
C SER A 35 -1.15 -6.56 -5.00
N THR A 36 0.14 -6.21 -5.09
CA THR A 36 1.19 -6.78 -4.24
C THR A 36 1.74 -5.75 -3.26
N ILE A 37 1.75 -6.09 -1.98
CA ILE A 37 2.40 -5.33 -0.90
C ILE A 37 3.82 -5.89 -0.73
N HIS A 38 4.81 -5.07 -1.05
CA HIS A 38 6.23 -5.37 -0.96
C HIS A 38 6.78 -4.83 0.36
N MET A 39 7.22 -5.71 1.26
CA MET A 39 7.70 -5.36 2.59
C MET A 39 9.22 -5.57 2.74
N TYR A 40 9.83 -4.76 3.60
CA TYR A 40 11.20 -4.95 4.06
C TYR A 40 11.37 -4.42 5.50
N GLY A 41 12.10 -5.17 6.33
CA GLY A 41 12.36 -4.81 7.74
C GLY A 41 11.18 -5.04 8.69
N ALA A 42 10.07 -5.60 8.23
CA ALA A 42 8.91 -5.97 9.05
C ALA A 42 8.35 -7.33 8.59
N GLU A 43 7.73 -8.06 9.53
CA GLU A 43 7.01 -9.28 9.23
C GLU A 43 5.58 -8.96 8.76
N PRO A 44 4.96 -9.83 7.93
CA PRO A 44 3.56 -9.66 7.52
C PRO A 44 2.60 -9.50 8.70
N GLN A 45 2.87 -10.18 9.83
CA GLN A 45 2.03 -10.07 11.02
C GLN A 45 1.99 -8.63 11.56
N ASN A 46 3.11 -7.90 11.51
CA ASN A 46 3.14 -6.50 11.93
C ASN A 46 2.22 -5.61 11.10
N LEU A 47 1.99 -5.95 9.83
CA LEU A 47 1.05 -5.24 8.98
C LEU A 47 -0.40 -5.54 9.41
N PHE A 48 -0.72 -6.79 9.74
CA PHE A 48 -2.06 -7.16 10.18
C PHE A 48 -2.42 -6.64 11.58
N ASP A 49 -1.42 -6.56 12.47
CA ASP A 49 -1.59 -6.04 13.82
C ASP A 49 -1.77 -4.51 13.82
N ASP A 50 -1.23 -3.81 12.82
CA ASP A 50 -1.38 -2.37 12.62
C ASP A 50 -2.44 -2.08 11.55
N GLN A 51 -3.69 -1.97 12.00
CA GLN A 51 -4.83 -1.69 11.12
C GLN A 51 -4.66 -0.40 10.31
N ASN A 52 -3.96 0.60 10.85
CA ASN A 52 -3.72 1.84 10.16
C ASN A 52 -2.73 1.65 9.02
N TRP A 53 -1.65 0.90 9.28
CA TRP A 53 -0.68 0.56 8.27
C TRP A 53 -1.31 -0.29 7.16
N LEU A 54 -2.06 -1.34 7.51
CA LEU A 54 -2.75 -2.15 6.51
C LEU A 54 -3.75 -1.33 5.69
N ALA A 55 -4.58 -0.50 6.35
CA ALA A 55 -5.52 0.37 5.66
C ALA A 55 -4.82 1.31 4.67
N HIS A 56 -3.68 1.89 5.06
CA HIS A 56 -2.87 2.73 4.19
C HIS A 56 -2.44 1.99 2.91
N GLU A 57 -1.89 0.78 3.05
CA GLU A 57 -1.48 -0.02 1.88
C GLU A 57 -2.69 -0.41 1.00
N LEU A 58 -3.84 -0.73 1.61
CA LEU A 58 -5.07 -1.05 0.87
C LEU A 58 -5.60 0.14 0.06
N VAL A 59 -5.41 1.39 0.51
CA VAL A 59 -5.74 2.59 -0.29
C VAL A 59 -4.92 2.61 -1.57
N HIS A 60 -3.64 2.26 -1.51
CA HIS A 60 -2.81 2.21 -2.71
C HIS A 60 -3.28 1.14 -3.69
N ILE A 61 -3.77 -0.01 -3.21
CA ILE A 61 -4.38 -1.04 -4.08
C ILE A 61 -5.63 -0.46 -4.78
N ASP A 62 -6.49 0.23 -4.05
CA ASP A 62 -7.66 0.93 -4.62
C ASP A 62 -7.24 2.00 -5.66
N GLN A 63 -6.15 2.72 -5.42
CA GLN A 63 -5.62 3.72 -6.35
C GLN A 63 -5.05 3.06 -7.63
N PHE A 64 -4.33 1.94 -7.49
CA PHE A 64 -3.84 1.14 -8.62
C PHE A 64 -4.99 0.63 -9.49
N GLU A 65 -6.09 0.20 -8.87
CA GLU A 65 -7.29 -0.23 -9.58
C GLU A 65 -8.00 0.94 -10.26
N LYS A 66 -8.15 2.07 -9.56
CA LYS A 66 -8.83 3.27 -10.07
C LYS A 66 -8.11 3.90 -11.26
N TYR A 67 -6.79 4.02 -11.18
CA TYR A 67 -6.00 4.72 -12.19
C TYR A 67 -5.34 3.78 -13.20
N GLY A 68 -5.24 2.48 -12.91
CA GLY A 68 -4.53 1.49 -13.71
C GLY A 68 -3.02 1.47 -13.41
N PHE A 69 -2.39 0.31 -13.65
CA PHE A 69 -1.03 0.00 -13.19
C PHE A 69 0.02 1.05 -13.58
N PHE A 70 0.26 1.24 -14.88
CA PHE A 70 1.31 2.14 -15.36
C PHE A 70 0.98 3.60 -15.11
N ARG A 71 -0.28 3.99 -15.31
CA ARG A 71 -0.73 5.36 -15.14
C ARG A 71 -0.59 5.81 -13.69
N PHE A 72 -0.92 4.96 -12.72
CA PHE A 72 -0.78 5.31 -11.31
C PHE A 72 0.69 5.54 -10.93
N ILE A 73 1.61 4.69 -11.39
CA ILE A 73 3.04 4.86 -11.14
C ILE A 73 3.52 6.22 -11.65
N ILE A 74 3.17 6.58 -12.88
CA ILE A 74 3.57 7.88 -13.47
C ILE A 74 2.98 9.04 -12.67
N LEU A 75 1.69 8.99 -12.35
CA LEU A 75 1.01 10.03 -11.56
C LEU A 75 1.64 10.19 -10.17
N TYR A 76 1.93 9.09 -9.50
CA TYR A 76 2.51 9.08 -8.16
C TYR A 76 3.94 9.65 -8.17
N LEU A 77 4.77 9.22 -9.12
CA LEU A 77 6.15 9.72 -9.24
C LEU A 77 6.17 11.20 -9.61
N TRP A 78 5.33 11.62 -10.56
CA TRP A 78 5.23 13.04 -10.95
C TRP A 78 4.79 13.91 -9.76
N GLU A 79 3.81 13.46 -8.99
CA GLU A 79 3.35 14.18 -7.80
C GLU A 79 4.44 14.24 -6.72
N THR A 80 5.18 13.14 -6.53
CA THR A 80 6.31 13.08 -5.60
C THR A 80 7.44 14.03 -5.99
N VAL A 81 7.76 14.15 -7.29
CA VAL A 81 8.76 15.10 -7.76
C VAL A 81 8.29 16.55 -7.55
N LYS A 82 7.01 16.83 -7.77
CA LYS A 82 6.47 18.18 -7.69
C LYS A 82 6.25 18.68 -6.26
N HIS A 83 5.81 17.81 -5.34
CA HIS A 83 5.41 18.21 -3.98
C HIS A 83 6.18 17.51 -2.86
N GLY A 84 7.04 16.53 -3.20
CA GLY A 84 7.70 15.65 -2.24
C GLY A 84 6.81 14.49 -1.79
N TYR A 85 7.42 13.49 -1.15
CA TYR A 85 6.73 12.30 -0.66
C TYR A 85 5.62 12.64 0.35
N TYR A 86 5.93 13.45 1.37
CA TYR A 86 4.98 13.77 2.45
C TYR A 86 3.78 14.62 2.01
N ASN A 87 3.88 15.39 0.93
CA ASN A 87 2.76 16.20 0.43
C ASN A 87 2.14 15.62 -0.84
N ASN A 88 2.54 14.42 -1.25
CA ASN A 88 1.94 13.73 -2.38
C ASN A 88 0.45 13.48 -2.09
N ARG A 89 -0.44 13.95 -2.99
CA ARG A 89 -1.89 13.84 -2.81
C ARG A 89 -2.35 12.40 -2.52
N TYR A 90 -1.65 11.40 -3.08
CA TYR A 90 -1.97 9.99 -2.91
C TYR A 90 -1.59 9.46 -1.54
N GLU A 91 -0.47 9.94 -0.98
CA GLU A 91 -0.03 9.67 0.40
C GLU A 91 -0.93 10.36 1.43
N VAL A 92 -1.40 11.57 1.11
CA VAL A 92 -2.37 12.30 1.94
C VAL A 92 -3.73 11.58 1.92
N GLU A 93 -4.19 11.14 0.75
CA GLU A 93 -5.41 10.34 0.62
C GLU A 93 -5.30 9.05 1.44
N ALA A 94 -4.19 8.33 1.33
CA ALA A 94 -3.95 7.11 2.08
C ALA A 94 -4.01 7.34 3.60
N ARG A 95 -3.31 8.36 4.11
CA ARG A 95 -3.36 8.74 5.54
C ARG A 95 -4.75 9.18 6.02
N ASN A 96 -5.49 9.94 5.22
CA ASN A 96 -6.82 10.42 5.62
C ASN A 96 -7.87 9.30 5.60
N LYS A 97 -7.75 8.36 4.67
CA LYS A 97 -8.69 7.24 4.54
C LYS A 97 -8.49 6.16 5.59
N VAL A 98 -7.35 6.11 6.27
CA VAL A 98 -7.12 5.20 7.40
C VAL A 98 -8.25 5.30 8.43
N ASN A 99 -8.66 6.51 8.83
CA ASN A 99 -9.75 6.72 9.78
C ASN A 99 -11.11 6.24 9.27
N GLN A 100 -11.30 6.18 7.94
CA GLN A 100 -12.53 5.67 7.31
C GLN A 100 -12.46 4.17 7.01
N MET A 101 -11.27 3.60 6.84
CA MET A 101 -11.03 2.19 6.51
C MET A 101 -10.91 1.29 7.73
N ALA A 102 -10.58 1.83 8.91
CA ALA A 102 -10.59 1.09 10.18
C ALA A 102 -11.97 0.48 10.53
N SER A 103 -13.04 0.83 9.82
CA SER A 103 -14.27 0.03 9.81
C SER A 103 -14.01 -1.34 9.15
N MET A 104 -13.95 -2.40 9.96
CA MET A 104 -13.65 -3.80 9.61
C MET A 104 -14.30 -4.33 8.31
N GLN A 105 -15.42 -3.76 7.87
CA GLN A 105 -16.21 -4.14 6.69
C GLN A 105 -15.46 -4.08 5.35
N ARG A 106 -14.34 -3.35 5.22
CA ARG A 106 -13.60 -3.27 3.95
C ARG A 106 -12.55 -4.37 3.81
N MET A 107 -12.01 -4.90 4.91
CA MET A 107 -11.01 -5.98 4.89
C MET A 107 -11.61 -7.31 4.39
N GLU A 108 -12.89 -7.55 4.66
CA GLU A 108 -13.64 -8.74 4.19
C GLU A 108 -13.69 -8.86 2.65
N ARG A 109 -13.34 -7.80 1.92
CA ARG A 109 -13.28 -7.78 0.45
C ARG A 109 -11.94 -8.26 -0.11
N PHE A 110 -10.96 -8.53 0.74
CA PHE A 110 -9.62 -8.92 0.33
C PHE A 110 -9.26 -10.31 0.84
N ASN A 111 -8.66 -11.12 -0.02
CA ASN A 111 -8.02 -12.38 0.33
C ASN A 111 -6.51 -12.20 0.29
N PHE A 112 -5.85 -12.34 1.44
CA PHE A 112 -4.42 -12.13 1.58
C PHE A 112 -3.65 -13.44 1.36
N LYS A 113 -2.58 -13.38 0.56
CA LYS A 113 -1.64 -14.49 0.35
C LYS A 113 -0.23 -14.02 0.66
N ILE A 114 0.41 -14.62 1.67
CA ILE A 114 1.80 -14.33 2.02
C ILE A 114 2.72 -15.17 1.11
N ARG A 115 3.76 -14.55 0.55
CA ARG A 115 4.77 -15.18 -0.32
C ARG A 115 6.19 -14.75 0.03
#